data_AF-A0A7W6G991-F1
#
_entry.id   AF-A0A7W6G991-F1
#
_cell.length_a   1.000
_cell.length_b   1.000
_cell.length_c   1.000
_cell.angle_alpha   90.00
_cell.angle_beta   90.00
_cell.angle_gamma   90.00
#
_symmetry.space_group_name_H-M   'P 1'
#
loop_
_entity.id
_entity.type
_entity.pdbx_description
1 polymer ?
#
loop_
_entity_poly.entity_id
_entity_poly.type
_entity_poly.pdbx_seq_one_letter_code
_entity_poly.pdbx_strand_id
1 'polypeptide(L)'
;MGLAGETSAQTMSYADAVTKLASDCGADIQKLCKGLNLGNGRIADCLQQNAAQVSPSCKASLSTVFQSITQREQAQTAYERVCQRDMSKSCSGIKGDGFVLACLIKKQPRVSDECNQAITNAGWR
;
A
#
# COMPACT_ATOMS: atom_id res chain seq x y z
N MET A 1 -29.48 -11.90 -4.71
CA MET A 1 -29.04 -12.24 -3.35
C MET A 1 -27.56 -12.60 -3.43
N GLY A 2 -26.67 -11.82 -2.81
CA GLY A 2 -25.21 -12.07 -2.66
C GLY A 2 -24.38 -11.95 -3.94
N LEU A 3 -23.22 -11.30 -4.01
CA LEU A 3 -22.30 -10.84 -2.99
C LEU A 3 -21.65 -9.53 -3.45
N ALA A 4 -21.74 -8.51 -2.60
CA ALA A 4 -20.87 -7.35 -2.66
C ALA A 4 -19.51 -7.73 -2.07
N GLY A 5 -18.44 -7.29 -2.73
CA GLY A 5 -17.16 -7.00 -2.08
C GLY A 5 -16.39 -8.18 -1.50
N GLU A 6 -15.69 -8.91 -2.36
CA GLU A 6 -14.35 -9.41 -2.00
C GLU A 6 -13.31 -8.49 -2.63
N THR A 7 -13.30 -7.22 -2.22
CA THR A 7 -12.09 -6.41 -2.36
C THR A 7 -11.09 -6.99 -1.37
N SER A 8 -10.19 -7.85 -1.85
CA SER A 8 -8.97 -8.14 -1.10
C SER A 8 -8.39 -6.81 -0.65
N ALA A 9 -8.22 -6.62 0.65
CA ALA A 9 -7.67 -5.42 1.28
C ALA A 9 -6.17 -5.33 0.99
N GLN A 10 -5.83 -5.23 -0.29
CA GLN A 10 -4.49 -5.02 -0.80
C GLN A 10 -4.18 -3.55 -0.63
N THR A 11 -2.91 -3.25 -0.37
CA THR A 11 -2.46 -1.87 -0.20
C THR A 11 -2.53 -1.12 -1.52
N MET A 12 -2.95 0.13 -1.49
CA MET A 12 -3.03 1.03 -2.63
C MET A 12 -1.64 1.31 -3.20
N SER A 13 -1.57 1.46 -4.52
CA SER A 13 -0.39 2.06 -5.15
C SER A 13 -0.27 3.53 -4.74
N TYR A 14 0.95 4.06 -4.79
CA TYR A 14 1.18 5.50 -4.61
C TYR A 14 0.40 6.34 -5.63
N ALA A 15 0.27 5.85 -6.87
CA ALA A 15 -0.51 6.53 -7.90
C ALA A 15 -2.01 6.58 -7.56
N ASP A 16 -2.57 5.48 -7.04
CA ASP A 16 -3.97 5.42 -6.63
C ASP A 16 -4.22 6.28 -5.40
N ALA A 17 -3.28 6.29 -4.45
CA ALA A 17 -3.32 7.16 -3.29
C ALA A 17 -3.36 8.65 -3.69
N VAL A 18 -2.49 9.08 -4.61
CA VAL A 18 -2.49 10.44 -5.14
C VAL A 18 -3.80 10.75 -5.85
N THR A 19 -4.30 9.84 -6.69
CA THR A 19 -5.57 10.01 -7.39
C THR A 19 -6.73 10.15 -6.42
N LYS A 20 -6.77 9.33 -5.37
CA LYS A 20 -7.81 9.36 -4.35
C LYS A 20 -7.81 10.69 -3.59
N LEU A 21 -6.64 11.16 -3.15
CA LEU A 21 -6.53 12.44 -2.46
C LEU A 21 -6.85 13.61 -3.39
N ALA A 22 -6.40 13.60 -4.65
CA ALA A 22 -6.73 14.65 -5.60
C ALA A 22 -8.24 14.75 -5.84
N SER A 23 -8.93 13.60 -5.93
CA SER A 23 -10.37 13.54 -6.15
C SER A 23 -11.16 14.01 -4.92
N ASP A 24 -10.85 13.49 -3.74
CA ASP A 24 -11.66 13.70 -2.53
C ASP A 24 -11.27 14.96 -1.75
N CYS A 25 -10.02 15.38 -1.83
CA CYS A 25 -9.47 16.52 -1.12
C CYS A 25 -9.23 17.72 -2.05
N GLY A 26 -9.61 17.68 -3.32
CA GLY A 26 -9.25 18.72 -4.29
C GLY A 26 -9.61 20.14 -3.83
N ALA A 27 -10.81 20.34 -3.29
CA ALA A 27 -11.23 21.63 -2.75
C ALA A 27 -10.45 22.03 -1.48
N ASP A 28 -10.20 21.07 -0.58
CA ASP A 28 -9.43 21.29 0.65
C ASP A 28 -7.97 21.63 0.33
N ILE A 29 -7.37 20.96 -0.66
CA ILE A 29 -6.01 21.22 -1.16
C ILE A 29 -5.91 22.66 -1.68
N GLN A 30 -6.86 23.09 -2.52
CA GLN A 30 -6.87 24.45 -3.06
C GLN A 30 -7.00 25.51 -1.97
N LYS A 31 -7.77 25.22 -0.91
CA LYS A 31 -8.04 26.16 0.18
C LYS A 31 -6.91 26.20 1.22
N LEU A 32 -6.38 25.05 1.62
CA LEU A 32 -5.52 24.89 2.80
C LEU A 32 -4.05 24.64 2.44
N CYS A 33 -3.79 24.05 1.27
CA CYS A 33 -2.46 23.53 0.88
C CYS A 33 -1.92 24.16 -0.41
N LYS A 34 -2.33 25.39 -0.70
CA LYS A 34 -2.01 26.09 -1.95
C LYS A 34 -0.50 26.20 -2.17
N GLY A 35 -0.05 25.89 -3.38
CA GLY A 35 1.36 26.00 -3.79
C GLY A 35 2.25 24.80 -3.40
N LEU A 36 1.70 23.79 -2.72
CA LEU A 36 2.40 22.53 -2.49
C LEU A 36 2.26 21.61 -3.70
N ASN A 37 3.37 20.94 -4.04
CA ASN A 37 3.37 19.89 -5.06
C ASN A 37 2.86 18.57 -4.47
N LEU A 38 2.19 17.76 -5.30
CA LEU A 38 1.66 16.44 -4.93
C LEU A 38 2.75 15.38 -4.67
N GLY A 39 3.99 15.66 -5.06
CA GLY A 39 5.13 14.76 -4.84
C GLY A 39 5.65 14.75 -3.40
N ASN A 40 6.33 13.66 -3.04
CA ASN A 40 7.06 13.50 -1.77
C ASN A 40 6.21 13.66 -0.50
N GLY A 41 4.90 13.38 -0.56
CA GLY A 41 4.03 13.37 0.63
C GLY A 41 3.58 14.74 1.14
N ARG A 42 4.04 15.86 0.56
CA ARG A 42 3.77 17.22 1.08
C ARG A 42 2.29 17.57 1.22
N ILE A 43 1.47 17.16 0.26
CA ILE A 43 0.02 17.40 0.32
C ILE A 43 -0.62 16.56 1.44
N ALA A 44 -0.20 15.31 1.62
CA ALA A 44 -0.69 14.47 2.70
C ALA A 44 -0.33 15.08 4.07
N ASP A 45 0.90 15.57 4.24
CA ASP A 45 1.35 16.25 5.45
C ASP A 45 0.54 17.51 5.75
N CYS A 46 0.30 18.34 4.72
CA CYS A 46 -0.49 19.55 4.88
C CYS A 46 -1.94 19.26 5.27
N LEU A 47 -2.56 18.29 4.61
CA LEU A 47 -3.92 17.88 4.91
C LEU A 47 -4.03 17.25 6.31
N GLN A 48 -3.00 16.52 6.75
CA GLN A 48 -2.93 15.97 8.11
C GLN A 48 -2.80 17.06 9.17
N GLN A 49 -1.95 18.08 8.94
CA GLN A 49 -1.83 19.24 9.82
C GLN A 49 -3.14 20.03 9.91
N ASN A 50 -3.96 19.99 8.85
CA ASN A 50 -5.26 20.64 8.79
C ASN A 50 -6.44 19.67 8.95
N ALA A 51 -6.25 18.48 9.53
CA ALA A 51 -7.26 17.43 9.57
C ALA A 51 -8.57 17.82 10.29
N ALA A 52 -8.56 18.88 11.09
CA ALA A 52 -9.76 19.46 11.73
C ALA A 52 -10.57 20.39 10.79
N GLN A 53 -9.95 20.89 9.72
CA GLN A 53 -10.50 21.89 8.80
C GLN A 53 -10.85 21.32 7.42
N VAL A 54 -10.33 20.14 7.07
CA VAL A 54 -10.67 19.45 5.82
C VAL A 54 -12.11 18.92 5.86
N SER A 55 -12.68 18.70 4.68
CA SER A 55 -14.00 18.08 4.54
C SER A 55 -14.05 16.65 5.13
N PRO A 56 -15.22 16.16 5.56
CA PRO A 56 -15.36 14.78 6.06
C PRO A 56 -14.93 13.71 5.04
N SER A 57 -15.20 13.93 3.75
CA SER A 57 -14.76 13.04 2.66
C SER A 57 -13.24 12.99 2.56
N CYS A 58 -12.59 14.15 2.58
CA CYS A 58 -11.14 14.22 2.55
C CYS A 58 -10.52 13.55 3.79
N LYS A 59 -11.07 13.79 4.98
CA LYS A 59 -10.62 13.16 6.23
C LYS A 59 -10.67 11.64 6.17
N ALA A 60 -11.77 11.08 5.65
CA ALA A 60 -11.90 9.64 5.46
C ALA A 60 -10.84 9.11 4.47
N SER A 61 -10.69 9.77 3.32
CA SER A 61 -9.70 9.37 2.31
C SER A 61 -8.26 9.47 2.78
N LEU A 62 -7.91 10.49 3.56
CA LEU A 62 -6.60 10.58 4.21
C LEU A 62 -6.34 9.36 5.10
N SER A 63 -7.28 9.02 5.99
CA SER A 63 -7.14 7.86 6.87
C SER A 63 -6.92 6.58 6.08
N THR A 64 -7.72 6.35 5.03
CA THR A 64 -7.59 5.17 4.16
C THR A 64 -6.23 5.13 3.47
N VAL A 65 -5.80 6.24 2.87
CA VAL A 65 -4.51 6.31 2.17
C VAL A 65 -3.35 6.09 3.13
N PHE A 66 -3.35 6.74 4.30
CA PHE A 66 -2.30 6.56 5.32
C PHE A 66 -2.19 5.12 5.80
N GLN A 67 -3.33 4.49 6.11
CA GLN A 67 -3.36 3.08 6.51
C GLN A 67 -2.78 2.19 5.40
N SER A 68 -3.17 2.44 4.16
CA SER A 68 -2.74 1.65 3.01
C SER A 68 -1.24 1.74 2.73
N ILE A 69 -0.68 2.96 2.75
CA ILE A 69 0.76 3.18 2.53
C ILE A 69 1.57 2.61 3.70
N THR A 70 1.12 2.81 4.94
CA THR A 70 1.79 2.24 6.14
C THR A 70 1.82 0.72 6.07
N GLN A 71 0.70 0.09 5.71
CA GLN A 71 0.62 -1.36 5.56
C GLN A 71 1.55 -1.85 4.45
N ARG A 72 1.71 -1.07 3.36
CA ARG A 72 2.61 -1.43 2.26
C ARG A 72 4.07 -1.44 2.69
N GLU A 73 4.48 -0.39 3.40
CA GLU A 73 5.82 -0.27 3.95
C GLU A 73 6.12 -1.38 4.98
N GLN A 74 5.17 -1.66 5.87
CA GLN A 74 5.28 -2.75 6.84
C GLN A 74 5.42 -4.11 6.15
N ALA A 75 4.66 -4.35 5.07
CA ALA A 75 4.78 -5.59 4.31
C ALA A 75 6.13 -5.71 3.59
N GLN A 76 6.64 -4.62 3.02
CA GLN A 76 7.95 -4.58 2.36
C GLN A 76 9.09 -4.87 3.35
N THR A 77 9.06 -4.26 4.54
CA THR A 77 10.08 -4.46 5.58
C THR A 77 9.97 -5.82 6.27
N ALA A 78 8.76 -6.36 6.41
CA ALA A 78 8.53 -7.66 7.02
C ALA A 78 8.77 -8.85 6.06
N TYR A 79 8.87 -8.60 4.75
CA TYR A 79 8.90 -9.62 3.70
C TYR A 79 9.90 -10.75 3.98
N GLU A 80 11.17 -10.41 4.23
CA GLU A 80 12.21 -11.43 4.41
C GLU A 80 11.89 -12.35 5.58
N ARG A 81 11.51 -11.77 6.72
CA ARG A 81 11.16 -12.53 7.93
C ARG A 81 9.92 -13.40 7.71
N VAL A 82 8.86 -12.85 7.10
CA VAL A 82 7.60 -13.57 6.86
C VAL A 82 7.80 -14.71 5.87
N CYS A 83 8.59 -14.48 4.81
CA CYS A 83 8.79 -15.43 3.74
C CYS A 83 10.00 -16.36 3.93
N GLN A 84 10.82 -16.20 4.97
CA GLN A 84 12.09 -16.94 5.17
C GLN A 84 11.94 -18.46 5.01
N ARG A 85 10.88 -19.03 5.58
CA ARG A 85 10.56 -20.47 5.48
C ARG A 85 10.26 -20.88 4.04
N ASP A 86 9.47 -20.09 3.32
CA ASP A 86 9.10 -20.34 1.92
C ASP A 86 10.29 -20.14 0.99
N MET A 87 11.14 -19.14 1.25
CA MET A 87 12.39 -18.92 0.52
C MET A 87 13.29 -20.16 0.62
N SER A 88 13.47 -20.69 1.83
CA SER A 88 14.31 -21.86 2.08
C SER A 88 13.75 -23.14 1.46
N LYS A 89 12.43 -23.36 1.55
CA LYS A 89 11.79 -24.59 1.07
C LYS A 89 11.52 -24.58 -0.44
N SER A 90 11.11 -23.45 -0.98
CA SER A 90 10.59 -23.34 -2.34
C SER A 90 11.56 -22.69 -3.31
N CYS A 91 12.55 -21.93 -2.85
CA CYS A 91 13.44 -21.12 -3.69
C CYS A 91 14.93 -21.24 -3.30
N SER A 92 15.34 -22.38 -2.73
CA SER A 92 16.74 -22.62 -2.36
C SER A 92 17.70 -22.52 -3.56
N GLY A 93 18.87 -21.93 -3.33
CA GLY A 93 19.92 -21.76 -4.35
C GLY A 93 19.76 -20.54 -5.26
N ILE A 94 18.62 -19.84 -5.20
CA ILE A 94 18.44 -18.56 -5.89
C ILE A 94 19.16 -17.45 -5.11
N LYS A 95 19.90 -16.59 -5.82
CA LYS A 95 20.62 -15.46 -5.23
C LYS A 95 20.02 -14.14 -5.73
N GLY A 96 19.89 -13.18 -4.82
CA GLY A 96 19.35 -11.85 -5.08
C GLY A 96 17.85 -11.76 -4.79
N ASP A 97 17.45 -10.76 -4.00
CA ASP A 97 16.10 -10.65 -3.43
C ASP A 97 15.02 -10.55 -4.51
N GLY A 98 15.31 -9.83 -5.60
CA GLY A 98 14.41 -9.76 -6.76
C GLY A 98 14.15 -11.11 -7.43
N PHE A 99 15.18 -11.97 -7.54
CA PHE A 99 15.02 -13.31 -8.13
C PHE A 99 14.31 -14.27 -7.18
N VAL A 100 14.55 -14.15 -5.86
CA VAL A 100 13.84 -14.91 -4.84
C VAL A 100 12.37 -14.53 -4.84
N LEU A 101 12.04 -13.24 -4.89
CA LEU A 101 10.67 -12.73 -5.01
C LEU A 101 9.98 -13.28 -6.25
N ALA A 102 10.63 -13.21 -7.42
CA ALA A 102 10.08 -13.77 -8.66
C ALA A 102 9.81 -15.27 -8.55
N CYS A 103 10.68 -16.02 -7.86
CA CYS A 103 10.46 -17.44 -7.60
C CYS A 103 9.24 -17.69 -6.70
N LEU A 104 9.10 -16.95 -5.60
CA LEU A 104 7.96 -17.07 -4.69
C LEU A 104 6.64 -16.76 -5.41
N ILE A 105 6.60 -15.69 -6.21
CA ILE A 105 5.43 -15.32 -7.02
C ILE A 105 5.07 -16.45 -7.99
N LYS A 106 6.05 -16.97 -8.74
CA LYS A 106 5.83 -18.08 -9.69
C LYS A 106 5.36 -19.36 -9.01
N LYS A 107 5.76 -19.60 -7.76
CA LYS A 107 5.39 -20.77 -6.96
C LYS A 107 4.29 -20.48 -5.95
N GLN A 108 3.45 -19.46 -6.17
CA GLN A 108 2.37 -19.05 -5.24
C GLN A 108 1.60 -20.21 -4.59
N PRO A 109 1.17 -21.29 -5.30
CA PRO A 109 0.47 -22.41 -4.68
C PRO A 109 1.29 -23.27 -3.70
N ARG A 110 2.62 -23.11 -3.67
CA ARG A 110 3.58 -23.79 -2.78
C ARG A 110 4.19 -22.86 -1.74
N VAL A 111 3.73 -21.62 -1.68
CA VAL A 111 4.15 -20.60 -0.73
C VAL A 111 3.04 -20.44 0.30
N SER A 112 3.40 -20.25 1.57
CA SER A 112 2.41 -20.03 2.62
C SER A 112 1.51 -18.83 2.35
N ASP A 113 0.27 -18.89 2.83
CA ASP A 113 -0.68 -17.77 2.70
C ASP A 113 -0.15 -16.49 3.33
N GLU A 114 0.57 -16.62 4.46
CA GLU A 114 1.24 -15.53 5.17
C GLU A 114 2.24 -14.79 4.26
N CYS A 115 3.11 -15.53 3.57
CA CYS A 115 4.07 -14.96 2.63
C CYS A 115 3.38 -14.41 1.37
N ASN A 116 2.37 -15.12 0.83
CA ASN A 116 1.58 -14.65 -0.31
C ASN A 116 0.86 -13.32 0.00
N GLN A 117 0.36 -13.17 1.22
CA GLN A 117 -0.29 -11.94 1.68
C GLN A 117 0.73 -10.81 1.87
N ALA A 118 1.91 -11.10 2.41
CA ALA A 118 2.98 -10.10 2.52
C ALA A 118 3.43 -9.58 1.15
N ILE A 119 3.60 -10.46 0.15
CA ILE A 119 3.94 -10.07 -1.23
C ILE A 119 2.84 -9.20 -1.85
N THR A 120 1.58 -9.58 -1.63
CA THR A 120 0.42 -8.83 -2.09
C THR A 120 0.36 -7.44 -1.43
N ASN A 121 0.51 -7.38 -0.12
CA ASN A 121 0.49 -6.14 0.64
C ASN A 121 1.73 -5.28 0.38
N ALA A 122 2.85 -5.85 -0.06
CA ALA A 122 4.00 -5.06 -0.49
C ALA A 122 3.76 -4.38 -1.86
N GLY A 123 2.70 -4.79 -2.57
CA GLY A 123 2.37 -4.33 -3.92
C GLY A 123 3.39 -4.82 -4.95
N TRP A 124 3.78 -6.10 -4.86
CA TRP A 124 4.69 -6.77 -5.79
C TRP A 124 3.97 -7.79 -6.69
N ARG A 125 2.65 -7.69 -6.77
CA ARG A 125 1.79 -8.45 -7.69
C ARG A 125 1.02 -7.51 -8.59
#